data_AF-A0A7C2SEY4-F1
#
_entry.id   AF-A0A7C2SEY4-F1
#
_cell.length_a   1.000
_cell.length_b   1.000
_cell.length_c   1.000
_cell.angle_alpha   90.00
_cell.angle_beta   90.00
_cell.angle_gamma   90.00
#
_symmetry.space_group_name_H-M   'P 1'
#
loop_
_entity.id
_entity.type
_entity.pdbx_description
1 polymer ?
#
loop_
_entity_poly.entity_id
_entity_poly.type
_entity_poly.pdbx_seq_one_letter_code
_entity_poly.pdbx_strand_id
1 'polypeptide(L)'
;MISVIIWIGFDFLTTTTGLYSRAVLHDIDNPVLAYPLLAEVILSPGLKGIYYAALFATIFSTLNSFLFLSATTLSKDFATKILPYNISSVRYTQIGILLSGFIGIIIALIIPSVIEMWYTIGSLLIPAIILLIIGSYYSKYEVNYSIAKYEMIFAVISGLVWMILRDNSLLTNLLMEIEPMIVGLAAAVMIHSYGLWEKQKEMKK
;
A
#
# COMPACT_ATOMS: atom_id res chain seq x y z
N MET A 1 -24.85 -0.91 5.04
CA MET A 1 -25.65 -0.92 3.79
C MET A 1 -25.54 0.39 3.01
N ILE A 2 -25.79 1.56 3.61
CA ILE A 2 -25.67 2.87 2.92
C ILE A 2 -24.28 3.08 2.29
N SER A 3 -23.20 2.75 3.02
CA SER A 3 -21.83 2.83 2.51
C SER A 3 -21.61 2.03 1.22
N VAL A 4 -22.17 0.82 1.13
CA VAL A 4 -22.04 -0.04 -0.06
C VAL A 4 -22.72 0.60 -1.27
N ILE A 5 -23.90 1.21 -1.10
CA ILE A 5 -24.62 1.88 -2.19
C ILE A 5 -23.83 3.09 -2.70
N ILE A 6 -23.28 3.89 -1.78
CA ILE A 6 -22.42 5.03 -2.14
C ILE A 6 -21.19 4.54 -2.90
N TRP A 7 -20.59 3.42 -2.47
CA TRP A 7 -19.41 2.86 -3.12
C TRP A 7 -19.70 2.36 -4.53
N ILE A 8 -20.84 1.67 -4.75
CA ILE A 8 -21.30 1.30 -6.09
C ILE A 8 -21.48 2.54 -6.98
N GLY A 9 -22.10 3.60 -6.45
CA GLY A 9 -22.27 4.85 -7.19
C GLY A 9 -20.94 5.50 -7.57
N PHE A 10 -19.98 5.51 -6.64
CA PHE A 10 -18.63 6.03 -6.88
C PHE A 10 -17.87 5.21 -7.92
N ASP A 11 -17.88 3.89 -7.81
CA ASP A 11 -17.21 2.97 -8.75
C ASP A 11 -17.82 3.06 -10.15
N PHE A 12 -19.15 3.20 -10.23
CA PHE A 12 -19.83 3.43 -11.50
C PHE A 12 -19.35 4.74 -12.13
N LEU A 13 -19.43 5.86 -11.41
CA LEU A 13 -19.01 7.17 -11.91
C LEU A 13 -17.55 7.16 -12.37
N THR A 14 -16.66 6.55 -11.59
CA THR A 14 -15.24 6.52 -11.93
C THR A 14 -14.95 5.61 -13.13
N THR A 15 -15.52 4.42 -13.17
CA THR A 15 -15.30 3.48 -14.27
C THR A 15 -15.89 4.01 -15.58
N THR A 16 -17.12 4.53 -15.56
CA THR A 16 -17.75 5.07 -16.77
C THR A 16 -17.03 6.32 -17.28
N THR A 17 -16.55 7.20 -16.40
CA THR A 17 -15.80 8.39 -16.81
C THR A 17 -14.47 8.01 -17.46
N GLY A 18 -13.77 7.00 -16.93
CA GLY A 18 -12.57 6.46 -17.55
C GLY A 18 -12.85 5.86 -18.93
N LEU A 19 -13.89 5.04 -19.08
CA LEU A 19 -14.28 4.49 -20.38
C LEU A 19 -14.68 5.59 -21.37
N TYR A 20 -15.43 6.60 -20.90
CA TYR A 20 -15.85 7.73 -21.73
C TYR A 20 -14.67 8.59 -22.19
N SER A 21 -13.67 8.81 -21.32
CA SER A 21 -12.44 9.50 -21.72
C SER A 21 -11.70 8.76 -22.83
N ARG A 22 -11.64 7.43 -22.81
CA ARG A 22 -11.01 6.63 -23.87
C ARG A 22 -11.80 6.68 -25.18
N ALA A 23 -13.13 6.79 -25.11
CA ALA A 23 -13.97 6.91 -26.29
C ALA A 23 -13.89 8.30 -26.95
N VAL A 24 -13.72 9.37 -26.15
CA VAL A 24 -13.68 10.76 -26.64
C VAL A 24 -12.26 11.19 -27.01
N LEU A 25 -11.27 10.84 -26.19
CA LEU A 25 -9.87 11.18 -26.38
C LEU A 25 -9.16 9.98 -27.01
N HIS A 26 -8.94 10.06 -28.32
CA HIS A 26 -8.17 9.04 -29.03
C HIS A 26 -6.70 9.16 -28.62
N ASP A 27 -6.04 8.03 -28.38
CA ASP A 27 -4.59 7.92 -28.12
C ASP A 27 -4.02 8.83 -27.01
N ILE A 28 -4.52 8.66 -25.78
CA ILE A 28 -3.92 9.29 -24.60
C ILE A 28 -2.55 8.65 -24.29
N ASP A 29 -1.47 9.43 -24.39
CA ASP A 29 -0.09 8.98 -24.07
C ASP A 29 0.07 8.54 -22.62
N ASN A 30 -0.53 9.27 -21.69
CA ASN A 30 -0.51 8.96 -20.26
C ASN A 30 -1.94 8.74 -19.73
N PRO A 31 -2.36 7.47 -19.51
CA PRO A 31 -3.69 7.13 -19.01
C PRO A 31 -4.06 7.80 -17.68
N VAL A 32 -3.08 8.18 -16.85
CA VAL A 32 -3.33 8.87 -15.57
C VAL A 32 -3.99 10.24 -15.79
N LEU A 33 -3.77 10.86 -16.95
CA LEU A 33 -4.33 12.17 -17.29
C LEU A 33 -5.73 12.11 -17.91
N ALA A 34 -6.32 10.91 -18.02
CA ALA A 34 -7.62 10.70 -18.65
C ALA A 34 -8.72 11.64 -18.13
N TYR A 35 -8.78 11.84 -16.80
CA TYR A 35 -9.79 12.67 -16.15
C TYR A 35 -9.56 14.18 -16.36
N PRO A 36 -8.36 14.73 -16.06
CA PRO A 36 -8.04 16.12 -16.39
C PRO A 36 -8.27 16.46 -17.86
N LEU A 37 -7.80 15.61 -18.78
CA LEU A 37 -7.95 15.86 -20.22
C LEU A 37 -9.42 15.83 -20.65
N LEU A 38 -10.23 14.93 -20.09
CA LEU A 38 -11.65 14.89 -20.37
C LEU A 38 -12.36 16.16 -19.89
N ALA A 39 -12.00 16.65 -18.71
CA ALA A 39 -12.51 17.91 -18.17
C ALA A 39 -12.14 19.10 -19.07
N GLU A 40 -10.95 19.11 -19.67
CA GLU A 40 -10.55 20.16 -20.61
C GLU A 40 -11.41 20.21 -21.87
N VAL A 41 -11.89 19.07 -22.35
CA VAL A 41 -12.69 19.03 -23.57
C VAL A 41 -14.17 19.35 -23.30
N ILE A 42 -14.70 18.92 -22.14
CA ILE A 42 -16.15 18.92 -21.91
C ILE A 42 -16.62 20.12 -21.09
N LEU A 43 -15.83 20.58 -20.10
CA LEU A 43 -16.31 21.58 -19.16
C LEU A 43 -16.14 23.01 -19.69
N SER A 44 -17.07 23.89 -19.32
CA SER A 44 -16.92 25.33 -19.55
C SER A 44 -15.88 25.94 -18.59
N PRO A 45 -15.29 27.12 -18.88
CA PRO A 45 -14.19 27.68 -18.09
C PRO A 45 -14.47 27.78 -16.58
N GLY A 46 -15.68 28.16 -16.18
CA GLY A 46 -16.07 28.22 -14.75
C GLY A 46 -16.12 26.85 -14.08
N LEU A 47 -16.67 25.85 -14.77
CA LEU A 47 -16.77 24.48 -14.24
C LEU A 47 -15.41 23.78 -14.21
N LYS A 48 -14.51 24.08 -15.16
CA LYS A 48 -13.11 23.61 -15.12
C LYS A 48 -12.41 24.07 -13.84
N GLY A 49 -12.57 25.35 -13.48
CA GLY A 49 -11.99 25.89 -12.25
C GLY A 49 -12.49 25.15 -11.00
N ILE A 50 -13.79 24.89 -10.91
CA ILE A 50 -14.38 24.11 -9.80
C ILE A 50 -13.85 22.68 -9.79
N TYR A 51 -13.75 22.03 -10.96
CA TYR A 51 -13.25 20.67 -11.08
C TYR A 51 -11.80 20.55 -10.57
N TYR A 52 -10.88 21.40 -11.04
CA TYR A 52 -9.49 21.35 -10.57
C TYR A 52 -9.37 21.73 -9.10
N ALA A 53 -10.14 22.73 -8.63
CA ALA A 53 -10.16 23.08 -7.21
C ALA A 53 -10.61 21.89 -6.35
N ALA A 54 -11.65 21.16 -6.77
CA ALA A 54 -12.12 19.97 -6.08
C ALA A 54 -11.10 18.83 -6.13
N LEU A 55 -10.50 18.56 -7.31
CA LEU A 55 -9.46 17.54 -7.49
C LEU A 55 -8.28 17.79 -6.56
N PHE A 56 -7.73 19.02 -6.56
CA PHE A 56 -6.62 19.37 -5.68
C PHE A 56 -7.03 19.34 -4.21
N ALA A 57 -8.23 19.83 -3.85
CA ALA A 57 -8.71 19.77 -2.47
C ALA A 57 -8.78 18.32 -1.96
N THR A 58 -9.26 17.38 -2.78
CA THR A 58 -9.26 15.95 -2.45
C THR A 58 -7.84 15.41 -2.28
N ILE A 59 -6.94 15.67 -3.24
CA ILE A 59 -5.54 15.24 -3.16
C ILE A 59 -4.87 15.76 -1.88
N PHE A 60 -5.01 17.05 -1.58
CA PHE A 60 -4.43 17.66 -0.38
C PHE A 60 -5.05 17.11 0.90
N SER A 61 -6.35 16.83 0.93
CA SER A 61 -7.00 16.24 2.10
C SER A 61 -6.43 14.86 2.44
N THR A 62 -6.25 14.00 1.43
CA THR A 62 -5.69 12.66 1.61
C THR A 62 -4.20 12.72 1.94
N LEU A 63 -3.44 13.55 1.21
CA LEU A 63 -2.01 13.73 1.43
C LEU A 63 -1.71 14.24 2.84
N ASN A 64 -2.47 15.22 3.35
CA ASN A 64 -2.26 15.74 4.70
C ASN A 64 -2.52 14.66 5.77
N SER A 65 -3.59 13.88 5.64
CA SER A 65 -3.90 12.80 6.56
C SER A 65 -2.82 11.70 6.55
N PHE A 66 -2.33 11.29 5.37
CA PHE A 66 -1.28 10.28 5.25
C PHE A 66 0.09 10.78 5.70
N LEU A 67 0.47 12.02 5.38
CA LEU A 67 1.71 12.61 5.88
C LEU A 67 1.69 12.70 7.40
N PHE A 68 0.57 13.11 8.00
CA PHE A 68 0.45 13.17 9.44
C PHE A 68 0.51 11.78 10.09
N LEU A 69 -0.18 10.79 9.53
CA LEU A 69 -0.15 9.42 10.03
C LEU A 69 1.27 8.86 9.98
N SER A 70 1.93 8.90 8.82
CA SER A 70 3.32 8.45 8.64
C SER A 70 4.28 9.19 9.56
N ALA A 71 4.11 10.51 9.72
CA ALA A 71 4.91 11.29 10.65
C ALA A 71 4.76 10.79 12.07
N THR A 72 3.53 10.61 12.57
CA THR A 72 3.31 10.15 13.94
C THR A 72 3.85 8.74 14.18
N THR A 73 3.77 7.85 13.19
CA THR A 73 4.36 6.51 13.24
C THR A 73 5.89 6.60 13.31
N LEU A 74 6.53 7.33 12.39
CA LEU A 74 8.00 7.48 12.40
C LEU A 74 8.50 8.15 13.69
N SER A 75 7.81 9.18 14.15
CA SER A 75 8.16 9.88 15.38
C SER A 75 8.06 8.97 16.61
N LYS A 76 6.98 8.22 16.76
CA LYS A 76 6.76 7.37 17.94
C LYS A 76 7.60 6.10 17.92
N ASP A 77 7.74 5.46 16.75
CA ASP A 77 8.37 4.13 16.66
C ASP A 77 9.89 4.19 16.50
N PHE A 78 10.41 5.25 15.88
CA PHE A 78 11.84 5.46 15.62
C PHE A 78 12.42 6.63 16.40
N ALA A 79 11.80 7.82 16.32
CA ALA A 79 12.42 9.04 16.86
C ALA A 79 12.57 9.01 18.39
N THR A 80 11.61 8.45 19.12
CA THR A 80 11.71 8.27 20.59
C THR A 80 12.87 7.36 21.02
N LYS A 81 13.36 6.47 20.14
CA LYS A 81 14.47 5.55 20.42
C LYS A 81 15.84 6.13 20.06
N ILE A 82 15.90 7.11 19.16
CA ILE A 82 17.15 7.62 18.57
C ILE A 82 17.49 9.04 19.05
N LEU A 83 16.47 9.88 19.30
CA LEU A 83 16.65 11.28 19.68
C LEU A 83 16.57 11.48 21.20
N PRO A 84 17.20 12.54 21.73
CA PRO A 84 17.21 12.81 23.16
C PRO A 84 15.80 13.09 23.69
N TYR A 85 15.51 12.55 24.88
CA TYR A 85 14.20 12.60 25.56
C TYR A 85 13.60 14.01 25.75
N ASN A 86 14.40 15.07 25.62
CA ASN A 86 14.02 16.45 25.96
C ASN A 86 13.38 17.26 24.81
N ILE A 87 12.91 16.61 23.75
CA ILE A 87 12.23 17.28 22.62
C ILE A 87 10.71 17.16 22.81
N SER A 88 9.95 18.22 22.50
CA SER A 88 8.50 18.20 22.58
C SER A 88 7.87 17.25 21.55
N SER A 89 6.74 16.62 21.89
CA SER A 89 5.98 15.75 20.98
C SER A 89 5.59 16.43 19.65
N VAL A 90 5.37 17.74 19.69
CA VAL A 90 5.10 18.57 18.50
C VAL A 90 6.31 18.61 17.57
N ARG A 91 7.52 18.88 18.10
CA ARG A 91 8.75 18.90 17.29
C ARG A 91 9.07 17.53 16.69
N TYR A 92 8.82 16.46 17.45
CA TYR A 92 8.94 15.11 16.94
C TYR A 92 8.08 14.87 15.70
N THR A 93 6.81 15.27 15.77
CA THR A 93 5.86 15.11 14.66
C THR A 93 6.25 15.98 13.46
N GLN A 94 6.71 17.22 13.70
CA GLN A 94 7.20 18.11 12.62
C GLN A 94 8.39 17.50 11.85
N ILE A 95 9.37 16.92 12.57
CA ILE A 95 10.48 16.20 11.95
C ILE A 95 9.96 14.98 11.17
N GLY A 96 9.01 14.24 11.76
CA GLY A 96 8.36 13.11 11.11
C GLY A 96 7.65 13.50 9.80
N ILE A 97 7.02 14.67 9.73
CA ILE A 97 6.37 15.20 8.52
C ILE A 97 7.42 15.47 7.44
N LEU A 98 8.50 16.18 7.79
CA LEU A 98 9.59 16.48 6.84
C LEU A 98 10.23 15.20 6.31
N LEU A 99 10.51 14.24 7.19
CA LEU A 99 11.10 12.96 6.82
C LEU A 99 10.14 12.12 5.94
N SER A 100 8.87 12.03 6.31
CA SER A 100 7.85 11.30 5.53
C SER A 100 7.68 11.91 4.14
N GLY A 101 7.60 13.25 4.05
CA GLY A 101 7.50 13.96 2.78
C GLY A 101 8.73 13.74 1.91
N PHE A 102 9.93 13.82 2.49
CA PHE A 102 11.18 13.58 1.78
C PHE A 102 11.27 12.14 1.23
N ILE A 103 10.97 11.13 2.05
CA ILE A 103 10.93 9.73 1.63
C ILE A 103 9.85 9.53 0.54
N GLY A 104 8.68 10.13 0.70
CA GLY A 104 7.61 10.08 -0.30
C GLY A 104 8.02 10.64 -1.65
N ILE A 105 8.72 11.78 -1.67
CA ILE A 105 9.26 12.36 -2.91
C ILE A 105 10.28 11.42 -3.56
N ILE A 106 11.20 10.84 -2.79
CA ILE A 106 12.18 9.89 -3.31
C ILE A 106 11.49 8.68 -3.96
N ILE A 107 10.52 8.08 -3.27
CA ILE A 107 9.79 6.91 -3.81
C ILE A 107 9.03 7.28 -5.08
N ALA A 108 8.38 8.46 -5.11
CA ALA A 108 7.67 8.95 -6.29
C ALA A 108 8.59 9.20 -7.50
N LEU A 109 9.85 9.54 -7.28
CA LEU A 109 10.85 9.71 -8.35
C LEU A 109 11.40 8.37 -8.86
N ILE A 110 11.46 7.34 -8.01
CA ILE A 110 11.98 6.01 -8.37
C ILE A 110 10.93 5.19 -9.12
N ILE A 111 9.67 5.24 -8.68
CA ILE A 111 8.56 4.46 -9.25
C ILE A 111 7.55 5.44 -9.87
N PRO A 112 7.70 5.81 -11.16
CA PRO A 112 6.86 6.80 -11.83
C PRO A 112 5.45 6.28 -12.20
N SER A 113 5.05 5.13 -11.64
CA SER A 113 3.75 4.50 -11.83
C SER A 113 3.08 4.27 -10.49
N VAL A 114 1.94 4.95 -10.27
CA VAL A 114 1.12 4.76 -9.06
C VAL A 114 0.65 3.31 -8.95
N ILE A 115 0.26 2.72 -10.08
CA ILE A 115 -0.24 1.35 -10.14
C ILE A 115 0.86 0.38 -9.69
N GLU A 116 2.06 0.51 -10.25
CA GLU A 116 3.21 -0.33 -9.90
C GLU A 116 3.59 -0.18 -8.43
N MET A 117 3.57 1.04 -7.89
CA MET A 117 3.86 1.29 -6.48
C MET A 117 2.88 0.54 -5.55
N TRP A 118 1.57 0.59 -5.85
CA TRP A 118 0.56 -0.14 -5.09
C TRP A 118 0.72 -1.66 -5.21
N TYR A 119 0.98 -2.18 -6.41
CA TYR A 119 1.20 -3.61 -6.63
C TYR A 119 2.45 -4.11 -5.91
N THR A 120 3.56 -3.38 -5.99
CA THR A 120 4.82 -3.74 -5.33
C THR A 120 4.67 -3.75 -3.83
N ILE A 121 4.14 -2.68 -3.22
CA ILE A 121 3.96 -2.59 -1.77
C ILE A 121 2.97 -3.65 -1.29
N GLY A 122 1.82 -3.79 -1.98
CA GLY A 122 0.80 -4.77 -1.63
C GLY A 122 1.30 -6.21 -1.70
N SER A 123 2.01 -6.56 -2.77
CA SER A 123 2.50 -7.92 -2.98
C SER A 123 3.54 -8.34 -1.95
N LEU A 124 4.33 -7.40 -1.43
CA LEU A 124 5.40 -7.70 -0.49
C LEU A 124 4.95 -7.63 0.96
N LEU A 125 4.17 -6.62 1.34
CA LEU A 125 3.85 -6.36 2.74
C LEU A 125 2.60 -7.10 3.22
N ILE A 126 1.57 -7.26 2.38
CA ILE A 126 0.31 -7.92 2.79
C ILE A 126 0.57 -9.36 3.25
N PRO A 127 1.31 -10.20 2.51
CA PRO A 127 1.54 -11.58 2.94
C PRO A 127 2.29 -11.70 4.26
N ALA A 128 3.17 -10.75 4.56
CA ALA A 128 4.00 -10.73 5.76
C ALA A 128 3.22 -10.43 7.05
N ILE A 129 2.06 -9.78 6.95
CA ILE A 129 1.30 -9.30 8.13
C ILE A 129 -0.07 -9.95 8.27
N ILE A 130 -0.67 -10.46 7.19
CA ILE A 130 -2.10 -10.84 7.20
C ILE A 130 -2.42 -11.93 8.23
N LEU A 131 -1.59 -12.97 8.34
CA LEU A 131 -1.81 -14.06 9.30
C LEU A 131 -1.53 -13.62 10.73
N LEU A 132 -0.53 -12.78 10.94
CA LEU A 132 -0.22 -12.20 12.25
C LEU A 132 -1.35 -11.32 12.78
N ILE A 133 -2.02 -10.57 11.90
CA ILE A 133 -3.23 -9.81 12.25
C ILE A 133 -4.35 -10.77 12.66
N ILE A 134 -4.57 -11.85 11.92
CA ILE A 134 -5.58 -12.85 12.31
C ILE A 134 -5.24 -13.45 13.69
N GLY A 135 -3.97 -13.75 13.92
CA GLY A 135 -3.47 -14.25 15.21
C GLY A 135 -3.65 -13.27 16.37
N SER A 136 -3.61 -11.95 16.12
CA SER A 136 -3.83 -10.95 17.17
C SER A 136 -5.30 -10.79 17.55
N TYR A 137 -6.23 -11.02 16.61
CA TYR A 137 -7.67 -11.02 16.90
C TYR A 137 -8.16 -12.34 17.51
N TYR A 138 -7.54 -13.46 17.13
CA TYR A 138 -7.96 -14.80 17.56
C TYR A 138 -6.79 -15.54 18.22
N SER A 139 -6.84 -15.68 19.54
CA SER A 139 -5.79 -16.34 20.36
C SER A 139 -5.45 -17.78 19.92
N LYS A 140 -6.38 -18.45 19.25
CA LYS A 140 -6.16 -19.78 18.64
C LYS A 140 -5.10 -19.76 17.54
N TYR A 141 -5.00 -18.66 16.79
CA TYR A 141 -4.07 -18.47 15.68
C TYR A 141 -2.85 -17.60 16.06
N GLU A 142 -2.68 -17.28 17.33
CA GLU A 142 -1.54 -16.52 17.80
C GLU A 142 -0.27 -17.39 17.84
N VAL A 143 0.83 -16.87 17.27
CA VAL A 143 2.17 -17.46 17.26
C VAL A 143 3.14 -16.67 18.15
N ASN A 144 4.22 -17.31 18.60
CA ASN A 144 5.24 -16.68 19.42
C ASN A 144 5.97 -15.55 18.64
N TYR A 145 6.44 -14.53 19.37
CA TYR A 145 7.19 -13.39 18.84
C TYR A 145 8.35 -13.78 17.91
N SER A 146 9.15 -14.79 18.28
CA SER A 146 10.26 -15.24 17.45
C SER A 146 9.78 -15.73 16.08
N ILE A 147 8.69 -16.50 16.05
CA ILE A 147 8.13 -17.06 14.82
C ILE A 147 7.49 -15.96 13.98
N ALA A 148 6.74 -15.05 14.61
CA ALA A 148 6.17 -13.89 13.93
C ALA A 148 7.24 -13.04 13.23
N LYS A 149 8.38 -12.81 13.89
CA LYS A 149 9.51 -12.10 13.28
C LYS A 149 10.07 -12.83 12.05
N TYR A 150 10.28 -14.15 12.14
CA TYR A 150 10.76 -14.93 11.00
C TYR A 150 9.74 -14.99 9.87
N GLU A 151 8.45 -15.13 10.19
CA GLU A 151 7.35 -15.11 9.24
C GLU A 151 7.37 -13.83 8.40
N MET A 152 7.44 -12.67 9.06
CA MET A 152 7.51 -11.37 8.36
C MET A 152 8.71 -11.30 7.42
N ILE A 153 9.90 -11.66 7.91
CA ILE A 153 11.15 -11.56 7.14
C ILE A 153 11.11 -12.50 5.93
N PHE A 154 10.74 -13.77 6.12
CA PHE A 154 10.72 -14.75 5.04
C PHE A 154 9.62 -14.48 4.02
N ALA A 155 8.44 -14.01 4.44
CA ALA A 155 7.37 -13.63 3.52
C ALA A 155 7.80 -12.47 2.60
N VAL A 156 8.42 -11.42 3.16
CA VAL A 156 8.92 -10.29 2.35
C VAL A 156 10.06 -10.73 1.44
N ILE A 157 11.05 -11.47 1.95
CA ILE A 157 12.20 -11.92 1.15
C ILE A 157 11.76 -12.85 0.02
N SER A 158 10.89 -13.81 0.28
CA SER A 158 10.41 -14.73 -0.76
C SER A 158 9.61 -14.00 -1.84
N GLY A 159 8.74 -13.05 -1.46
CA GLY A 159 8.05 -12.19 -2.41
C GLY A 159 9.01 -11.33 -3.24
N LEU A 160 10.01 -10.70 -2.61
CA LEU A 160 11.02 -9.89 -3.28
C LEU A 160 11.85 -10.71 -4.27
N VAL A 161 12.33 -11.88 -3.85
CA VAL A 161 13.11 -12.78 -4.72
C VAL A 161 12.25 -13.21 -5.91
N TRP A 162 10.99 -13.55 -5.69
CA TRP A 162 10.10 -13.96 -6.78
C TRP A 162 9.84 -12.82 -7.78
N MET A 163 9.63 -11.59 -7.27
CA MET A 163 9.45 -10.41 -8.10
C MET A 163 10.68 -10.16 -8.99
N ILE A 164 11.89 -10.20 -8.43
CA ILE A 164 13.14 -10.02 -9.18
C ILE A 164 13.34 -11.14 -10.22
N LEU A 165 13.01 -12.40 -9.88
CA LEU A 165 13.12 -13.52 -10.81
C LEU A 165 12.14 -13.42 -11.98
N ARG A 166 10.92 -12.95 -11.73
CA ARG A 166 9.89 -12.70 -12.73
C ARG A 166 10.33 -11.59 -13.68
N ASP A 167 10.81 -10.47 -13.16
CA ASP A 167 11.21 -9.31 -13.96
C ASP A 167 12.41 -9.60 -14.87
N ASN A 168 13.35 -10.44 -14.41
CA ASN A 168 14.51 -10.85 -15.22
C ASN A 168 14.20 -11.96 -16.24
N SER A 169 12.93 -12.36 -16.40
CA SER A 169 12.49 -13.43 -17.32
C SER A 169 13.21 -14.77 -17.11
N LEU A 170 13.77 -15.01 -15.91
CA LEU A 170 14.52 -16.23 -15.58
C LEU A 170 13.59 -17.43 -15.30
N LEU A 171 12.29 -17.18 -15.17
CA LEU A 171 11.26 -18.17 -14.92
C LEU A 171 10.70 -18.71 -16.25
N THR A 172 10.33 -19.99 -16.28
CA THR A 172 9.58 -20.56 -17.40
C THR A 172 8.19 -19.92 -17.51
N ASN A 173 7.58 -19.93 -18.72
CA ASN A 173 6.30 -19.26 -19.00
C ASN A 173 5.20 -19.52 -17.95
N LEU A 174 5.13 -20.73 -17.38
CA LEU A 174 4.11 -21.11 -16.41
C LEU A 174 4.37 -20.52 -15.01
N LEU A 175 5.63 -20.27 -14.65
CA LEU A 175 6.01 -19.69 -13.35
C LEU A 175 5.93 -18.14 -13.36
N MET A 176 5.91 -17.51 -14.53
CA MET A 176 5.72 -16.05 -14.65
C MET A 176 4.29 -15.59 -14.32
N GLU A 177 3.30 -16.49 -14.40
CA GLU A 177 1.91 -16.20 -14.06
C GLU A 177 1.68 -16.14 -12.53
N ILE A 178 2.59 -16.71 -11.74
CA ILE A 178 2.47 -16.69 -10.28
C ILE A 178 2.86 -15.31 -9.76
N GLU A 179 1.89 -14.62 -9.16
CA GLU A 179 2.12 -13.32 -8.54
C GLU A 179 3.03 -13.42 -7.30
N PRO A 180 3.98 -12.49 -7.10
CA PRO A 180 4.88 -12.48 -5.94
C PRO A 180 4.17 -12.55 -4.58
N MET A 181 2.96 -11.98 -4.52
CA MET A 181 2.09 -12.03 -3.34
C MET A 181 1.78 -13.46 -2.90
N ILE A 182 1.53 -14.36 -3.86
CA ILE A 182 1.16 -15.76 -3.58
C ILE A 182 2.36 -16.50 -2.99
N VAL A 183 3.56 -16.25 -3.50
CA VAL A 183 4.80 -16.86 -3.00
C VAL A 183 5.12 -16.38 -1.59
N GLY A 184 5.02 -15.07 -1.36
CA GLY A 184 5.14 -14.49 -0.01
C GLY A 184 4.12 -15.09 0.97
N LEU A 185 2.88 -15.28 0.51
CA LEU A 185 1.81 -15.85 1.34
C LEU A 185 2.05 -17.32 1.65
N ALA A 186 2.52 -18.10 0.67
CA ALA A 186 2.89 -19.49 0.89
C ALA A 186 4.00 -19.61 1.95
N ALA A 187 5.02 -18.76 1.88
CA ALA A 187 6.07 -18.69 2.90
C ALA A 187 5.51 -18.33 4.28
N ALA A 188 4.62 -17.33 4.36
CA ALA A 188 3.97 -16.95 5.61
C ALA A 188 3.15 -18.12 6.19
N VAL A 189 2.31 -18.76 5.39
CA VAL A 189 1.47 -19.90 5.81
C VAL A 189 2.31 -21.06 6.33
N MET A 190 3.43 -21.39 5.67
CA MET A 190 4.32 -22.47 6.11
C MET A 190 4.91 -22.19 7.50
N ILE A 191 5.43 -20.98 7.71
CA ILE A 191 6.05 -20.59 8.99
C ILE A 191 5.00 -20.45 10.08
N HIS A 192 3.86 -19.85 9.77
CA HIS A 192 2.76 -19.66 10.71
C HIS A 192 2.20 -21.01 11.19
N SER A 193 1.99 -21.95 10.26
CA SER A 193 1.52 -23.30 10.59
C SER A 193 2.51 -24.06 11.47
N TYR A 194 3.81 -23.92 11.20
CA TYR A 194 4.86 -24.45 12.07
C TYR A 194 4.77 -23.87 13.49
N GLY A 195 4.53 -22.55 13.61
CA GLY A 195 4.38 -21.92 14.91
C GLY A 195 3.15 -22.35 15.70
N LEU A 196 2.02 -22.59 15.02
CA LEU A 196 0.83 -23.14 15.67
C LEU A 196 1.06 -24.58 16.16
N TRP A 197 1.80 -25.38 15.39
CA TRP A 197 2.17 -26.73 15.78
C TRP A 197 3.09 -26.75 17.01
N GLU A 198 4.09 -25.87 17.05
CA GLU A 198 5.00 -25.71 18.19
C GLU A 198 4.24 -25.32 19.47
N LYS A 199 3.35 -24.31 19.38
CA LYS A 199 2.48 -23.90 20.49
C LYS A 199 1.61 -25.04 21.02
N GLN A 200 1.04 -25.87 20.15
CA GLN A 200 0.24 -27.03 20.57
C GLN A 200 1.08 -28.09 21.29
N LYS A 201 2.35 -28.26 20.90
CA LYS A 201 3.27 -29.20 21.53
C LYS A 201 3.66 -28.74 22.93
N GLU A 202 3.83 -27.43 23.14
CA GLU A 202 4.09 -26.85 24.46
C GLU A 202 2.89 -26.98 25.40
N MET A 203 1.66 -26.75 24.92
CA MET A 203 0.44 -26.90 25.74
C MET A 203 0.13 -28.35 26.18
N LYS A 204 0.74 -29.35 25.53
CA LYS A 204 0.55 -30.78 25.85
C LYS A 204 1.61 -31.34 26.81
N LYS A 205 2.67 -30.58 27.12
CA LYS A 205 3.69 -30.95 28.11
C LYS A 205 3.29 -30.45 29.49
#